data_AF-A0AA35W6Z3-F1
#
_entry.id   AF-A0AA35W6Z3-F1
#
_cell.length_a   1.000
_cell.length_b   1.000
_cell.length_c   1.000
_cell.angle_alpha   90.00
_cell.angle_beta   90.00
_cell.angle_gamma   90.00
#
_symmetry.space_group_name_H-M   'P 1'
#
loop_
_entity.id
_entity.type
_entity.pdbx_description
1 polymer ?
#
loop_
_entity_poly.entity_id
_entity_poly.type
_entity_poly.pdbx_seq_one_letter_code
_entity_poly.pdbx_strand_id
1 'polypeptide(L)'
;MATKATATLEKEIIETLTSEPTENEPKMSTTKQASKREKALEEAIAQIERNYGRGAVMLMSENDSFRNVDAISTGSLSLDIALGIGGLPRGRIIEIFGTESAGKSTLAMSAVAQAQKAGGVCAYVDVEHAMDPIYAKAIGVDIDSLLISQPDSAEQALEIIEHLVRSGALDMIVLDSVAALVPNAEIQGNMGDFQIGAQARLMSQALRKLTAIVNQTKTICVFINQLREKVGVVYGSPEVTPGGRALKFYSSVRLDMRRKESLKTGKDITGNRVRVRVVKNKVAPPFRQAEIDIIFNEGISIEGDLLELGVEHGILQKRGAFYAYGETRLGQGREASRIFLKEHTDMRDEIDAQVRGITMPDTQKA
;
A
#
# COMPACT_ATOMS: atom_id res chain seq x y z
N MET A 1 -41.20 -55.86 -23.14
CA MET A 1 -41.94 -54.59 -23.35
C MET A 1 -41.14 -53.35 -22.93
N ALA A 2 -39.80 -53.35 -23.02
CA ALA A 2 -38.96 -52.18 -22.69
C ALA A 2 -38.07 -51.70 -23.86
N THR A 3 -38.21 -52.30 -25.05
CA THR A 3 -37.32 -52.03 -26.21
C THR A 3 -38.00 -51.26 -27.35
N LYS A 4 -39.32 -51.09 -27.30
CA LYS A 4 -40.08 -50.27 -28.27
C LYS A 4 -40.28 -48.82 -27.83
N ALA A 5 -40.11 -48.50 -26.55
CA ALA A 5 -40.25 -47.13 -26.04
C ALA A 5 -38.96 -46.31 -26.24
N THR A 6 -37.79 -46.95 -26.12
CA THR A 6 -36.48 -46.32 -26.33
C THR A 6 -36.20 -45.97 -27.79
N ALA A 7 -36.63 -46.81 -28.74
CA ALA A 7 -36.43 -46.54 -30.18
C ALA A 7 -37.31 -45.39 -30.71
N THR A 8 -38.44 -45.10 -30.07
CA THR A 8 -39.33 -44.00 -30.45
C THR A 8 -38.80 -42.67 -29.92
N LEU A 9 -38.24 -42.67 -28.70
CA LEU A 9 -37.57 -41.51 -28.09
C LEU A 9 -36.28 -41.13 -28.81
N GLU A 10 -35.47 -42.10 -29.24
CA GLU A 10 -34.24 -41.82 -30.02
C GLU A 10 -34.55 -41.28 -31.42
N LYS A 11 -35.67 -41.69 -32.04
CA LYS A 11 -36.11 -41.12 -33.33
C LYS A 11 -36.63 -39.69 -33.19
N GLU A 12 -37.42 -39.37 -32.17
CA GLU A 12 -37.91 -38.00 -31.93
C GLU A 12 -36.76 -37.03 -31.60
N ILE A 13 -35.71 -37.49 -30.91
CA ILE A 13 -34.53 -36.68 -30.57
C ILE A 13 -33.64 -36.43 -31.80
N ILE A 14 -33.51 -37.41 -32.72
CA ILE A 14 -32.70 -37.24 -33.94
C ILE A 14 -33.42 -36.36 -34.98
N GLU A 15 -34.75 -36.43 -35.07
CA GLU A 15 -35.56 -35.54 -35.92
C GLU A 15 -35.54 -34.08 -35.44
N THR A 16 -35.36 -33.83 -34.14
CA THR A 16 -35.15 -32.47 -33.61
C THR A 16 -33.73 -31.93 -33.82
N LEU A 17 -32.74 -32.79 -34.07
CA LEU A 17 -31.32 -32.40 -34.21
C LEU A 17 -30.83 -32.28 -35.66
N THR A 18 -31.66 -32.61 -36.66
CA THR A 18 -31.28 -32.58 -38.09
C THR A 18 -32.16 -31.68 -38.96
N SER A 19 -33.01 -30.84 -38.36
CA SER A 19 -33.66 -29.77 -39.10
C SER A 19 -32.65 -28.66 -39.39
N GLU A 20 -32.18 -28.62 -40.65
CA GLU A 20 -31.49 -27.46 -41.18
C GLU A 20 -32.34 -26.20 -40.95
N PRO A 21 -31.73 -25.07 -40.57
CA PRO A 21 -32.48 -23.85 -40.34
C PRO A 21 -33.10 -23.41 -41.66
N THR A 22 -34.43 -23.54 -41.75
CA THR A 22 -35.18 -23.02 -42.89
C THR A 22 -34.97 -21.51 -42.97
N GLU A 23 -34.64 -21.06 -44.18
CA GLU A 23 -34.02 -19.77 -44.49
C GLU A 23 -34.97 -18.55 -44.38
N ASN A 24 -35.94 -18.55 -43.46
CA ASN A 24 -36.98 -17.50 -43.45
C ASN A 24 -37.52 -17.12 -42.06
N GLU A 25 -36.67 -17.05 -41.04
CA GLU A 25 -36.93 -16.23 -39.85
C GLU A 25 -36.18 -14.89 -39.96
N PRO A 26 -36.85 -13.74 -39.72
CA PRO A 26 -36.22 -12.45 -39.91
C PRO A 26 -35.11 -12.26 -38.86
N LYS A 27 -33.86 -12.11 -39.33
CA LYS A 27 -32.68 -11.61 -38.58
C LYS A 27 -32.86 -10.18 -38.02
N MET A 28 -34.09 -9.75 -37.73
CA MET A 28 -34.50 -8.38 -37.47
C MET A 28 -34.94 -8.14 -36.01
N SER A 29 -34.92 -9.16 -35.14
CA SER A 29 -35.40 -9.07 -33.74
C SER A 29 -34.30 -8.86 -32.68
N THR A 30 -33.09 -9.40 -32.89
CA THR A 30 -31.96 -9.28 -31.95
C THR A 30 -31.38 -7.87 -31.90
N THR A 31 -31.26 -7.20 -33.05
CA THR A 31 -30.74 -5.83 -33.15
C THR A 31 -31.69 -4.79 -32.54
N LYS A 32 -33.02 -4.98 -32.66
CA LYS A 32 -34.01 -4.08 -32.07
C LYS A 32 -34.10 -4.20 -30.54
N GLN A 33 -34.00 -5.42 -29.99
CA GLN A 33 -33.97 -5.64 -28.54
C GLN A 33 -32.68 -5.13 -27.90
N ALA A 34 -31.53 -5.29 -28.57
CA ALA A 34 -30.26 -4.70 -28.14
C ALA A 34 -30.38 -3.16 -28.02
N SER A 35 -30.91 -2.49 -29.06
CA SER A 35 -31.07 -1.03 -29.03
C SER A 35 -32.05 -0.54 -27.96
N LYS A 36 -33.07 -1.33 -27.59
CA LYS A 36 -34.01 -0.98 -26.52
C LYS A 36 -33.37 -1.10 -25.14
N ARG A 37 -32.50 -2.09 -24.93
CA ARG A 37 -31.71 -2.24 -23.69
C ARG A 37 -30.67 -1.14 -23.55
N GLU A 38 -29.99 -0.78 -24.64
CA GLU A 38 -29.03 0.32 -24.68
C GLU A 38 -29.68 1.66 -24.35
N LYS A 39 -30.82 1.99 -24.97
CA LYS A 39 -31.56 3.22 -24.64
C LYS A 39 -32.03 3.27 -23.18
N ALA A 40 -32.56 2.15 -22.65
CA ALA A 40 -32.97 2.09 -21.25
C ALA A 40 -31.77 2.24 -20.29
N LEU A 41 -30.60 1.74 -20.67
CA LEU A 41 -29.36 1.90 -19.92
C LEU A 41 -28.88 3.35 -19.95
N GLU A 42 -28.87 4.00 -21.12
CA GLU A 42 -28.51 5.42 -21.27
C GLU A 42 -29.43 6.34 -20.47
N GLU A 43 -30.74 6.10 -20.51
CA GLU A 43 -31.72 6.85 -19.71
C GLU A 43 -31.48 6.67 -18.21
N ALA A 44 -31.19 5.44 -17.77
CA ALA A 44 -30.85 5.16 -16.38
C ALA A 44 -29.55 5.86 -15.94
N ILE A 45 -28.50 5.81 -16.75
CA ILE A 45 -27.22 6.51 -16.49
C ILE A 45 -27.47 8.02 -16.39
N ALA A 46 -28.19 8.60 -17.36
CA ALA A 46 -28.51 10.04 -17.36
C ALA A 46 -29.36 10.45 -16.15
N GLN A 47 -30.29 9.60 -15.71
CA GLN A 47 -31.07 9.86 -14.50
C GLN A 47 -30.19 9.82 -13.25
N ILE A 48 -29.26 8.87 -13.15
CA ILE A 48 -28.31 8.78 -12.05
C ILE A 48 -27.40 10.01 -12.02
N GLU A 49 -26.85 10.43 -13.16
CA GLU A 49 -26.00 11.64 -13.21
C GLU A 49 -26.76 12.92 -12.84
N ARG A 50 -28.04 13.06 -13.22
CA ARG A 50 -28.86 14.19 -12.80
C ARG A 50 -29.09 14.23 -11.30
N ASN A 51 -29.33 13.06 -10.68
CA ASN A 51 -29.66 12.96 -9.26
C ASN A 51 -28.43 13.03 -8.35
N TYR A 52 -27.29 12.53 -8.81
CA TYR A 52 -26.11 12.29 -7.97
C TYR A 52 -24.83 12.99 -8.48
N GLY A 53 -24.90 13.71 -9.59
CA GLY A 53 -23.79 14.44 -10.20
C GLY A 53 -23.07 13.67 -11.32
N ARG A 54 -22.32 14.41 -12.15
CA ARG A 54 -21.50 13.82 -13.22
C ARG A 54 -20.48 12.83 -12.64
N GLY A 55 -20.32 11.68 -13.29
CA GLY A 55 -19.39 10.63 -12.86
C GLY A 55 -19.90 9.75 -11.70
N ALA A 56 -21.16 9.90 -11.28
CA ALA A 56 -21.78 9.01 -10.31
C ALA A 56 -21.88 7.55 -10.82
N VAL A 57 -22.04 7.37 -12.13
CA VAL A 57 -21.94 6.10 -12.85
C VAL A 57 -21.23 6.35 -14.18
N MET A 58 -20.27 5.49 -14.51
CA MET A 58 -19.45 5.58 -15.73
C MET A 58 -18.98 4.19 -16.15
N LEU A 59 -18.65 4.02 -17.42
CA LEU A 59 -18.00 2.80 -17.87
C LEU A 59 -16.57 2.74 -17.32
N MET A 60 -16.17 1.58 -16.82
CA MET A 60 -14.83 1.40 -16.23
C MET A 60 -13.71 1.70 -17.23
N SER A 61 -13.95 1.52 -18.53
CA SER A 61 -13.01 1.83 -19.61
C SER A 61 -12.80 3.32 -19.86
N GLU A 62 -13.73 4.18 -19.43
CA GLU A 62 -13.72 5.62 -19.69
C GLU A 62 -13.02 6.41 -18.59
N ASN A 63 -12.63 5.75 -17.50
CA ASN A 63 -11.99 6.40 -16.36
C ASN A 63 -10.55 5.91 -16.22
N ASP A 64 -9.63 6.71 -16.77
CA ASP A 64 -8.18 6.46 -16.73
C ASP A 64 -7.62 6.33 -15.31
N SER A 65 -8.30 6.89 -14.29
CA SER A 65 -7.88 6.74 -12.88
C SER A 65 -8.03 5.31 -12.34
N PHE A 66 -8.70 4.41 -13.06
CA PHE A 66 -8.69 2.96 -12.77
C PHE A 66 -7.55 2.21 -13.48
N ARG A 67 -6.95 2.78 -14.53
CA ARG A 67 -5.89 2.13 -15.30
C ARG A 67 -4.51 2.35 -14.68
N ASN A 68 -4.23 3.57 -14.20
CA ASN A 68 -2.98 3.91 -13.53
C ASN A 68 -3.27 4.43 -12.12
N VAL A 69 -2.87 3.67 -11.11
CA VAL A 69 -2.95 4.12 -9.71
C VAL A 69 -1.66 4.87 -9.39
N ASP A 70 -1.75 6.19 -9.23
CA ASP A 70 -0.61 7.00 -8.83
C ASP A 70 -0.08 6.57 -7.46
N ALA A 71 1.25 6.64 -7.30
CA ALA A 71 1.94 6.21 -6.10
C ALA A 71 2.97 7.25 -5.62
N ILE A 72 3.28 7.20 -4.33
CA ILE A 72 4.42 7.91 -3.73
C ILE A 72 5.43 6.86 -3.27
N SER A 73 6.69 7.01 -3.66
CA SER A 73 7.78 6.10 -3.27
C SER A 73 7.87 5.96 -1.75
N THR A 74 8.19 4.76 -1.27
CA THR A 74 8.47 4.51 0.15
C THR A 74 9.87 4.96 0.58
N GLY A 75 10.71 5.45 -0.34
CA GLY A 75 12.14 5.69 -0.12
C GLY A 75 12.99 4.41 -0.14
N SER A 76 12.39 3.27 -0.50
CA SER A 76 13.04 1.98 -0.70
C SER A 76 12.63 1.44 -2.05
N LEU A 77 13.59 1.29 -2.96
CA LEU A 77 13.33 0.75 -4.29
C LEU A 77 12.84 -0.70 -4.20
N SER A 78 13.42 -1.49 -3.30
CA SER A 78 13.04 -2.90 -3.15
C SER A 78 11.57 -3.03 -2.69
N LEU A 79 11.12 -2.15 -1.78
CA LEU A 79 9.72 -2.13 -1.35
C LEU A 79 8.79 -1.56 -2.43
N ASP A 80 9.20 -0.53 -3.17
CA ASP A 80 8.42 0.03 -4.28
C ASP A 80 8.15 -1.03 -5.37
N ILE A 81 9.16 -1.87 -5.69
CA ILE A 81 9.02 -3.04 -6.59
C ILE A 81 8.07 -4.08 -5.99
N ALA A 82 8.22 -4.38 -4.70
CA ALA A 82 7.35 -5.35 -4.01
C ALA A 82 5.88 -4.88 -3.96
N LEU A 83 5.63 -3.57 -3.91
CA LEU A 83 4.29 -2.97 -4.00
C LEU A 83 3.69 -3.07 -5.40
N GLY A 84 4.53 -3.16 -6.44
CA GLY A 84 4.14 -3.45 -7.82
C GLY A 84 3.63 -2.25 -8.62
N ILE A 85 3.42 -1.10 -7.97
CA ILE A 85 3.02 0.16 -8.60
C ILE A 85 4.04 1.29 -8.35
N GLY A 86 5.23 0.96 -7.84
CA GLY A 86 6.28 1.94 -7.58
C GLY A 86 6.12 2.76 -6.29
N GLY A 87 5.23 2.34 -5.37
CA GLY A 87 5.11 2.98 -4.06
C GLY A 87 3.75 2.80 -3.38
N LEU A 88 3.48 3.66 -2.40
CA LEU A 88 2.20 3.71 -1.68
C LEU A 88 1.12 4.35 -2.56
N PRO A 89 -0.04 3.71 -2.76
CA PRO A 89 -1.09 4.22 -3.65
C PRO A 89 -1.79 5.45 -3.08
N ARG A 90 -1.90 6.51 -3.91
CA ARG A 90 -2.68 7.72 -3.63
C ARG A 90 -4.16 7.42 -3.41
N GLY A 91 -4.77 8.20 -2.52
CA GLY A 91 -6.18 8.08 -2.18
C GLY A 91 -6.55 6.79 -1.44
N ARG A 92 -5.59 6.17 -0.74
CA ARG A 92 -5.80 4.91 0.00
C ARG A 92 -5.34 4.99 1.44
N ILE A 93 -5.95 4.14 2.26
CA ILE A 93 -5.51 3.87 3.62
C ILE A 93 -4.46 2.76 3.60
N ILE A 94 -3.35 2.98 4.32
CA ILE A 94 -2.21 2.06 4.44
C ILE A 94 -2.02 1.72 5.92
N GLU A 95 -1.78 0.46 6.25
CA GLU A 95 -1.37 0.06 7.61
C GLU A 95 0.08 -0.43 7.58
N ILE A 96 0.95 0.19 8.38
CA ILE A 96 2.32 -0.26 8.62
C ILE A 96 2.36 -0.81 10.05
N PHE A 97 2.60 -2.11 10.19
CA PHE A 97 2.61 -2.76 11.49
C PHE A 97 3.78 -3.73 11.60
N GLY A 98 4.11 -4.15 12.81
CA GLY A 98 5.27 -5.03 13.02
C GLY A 98 5.78 -5.02 14.45
N THR A 99 6.91 -5.69 14.64
CA THR A 99 7.58 -5.74 15.95
C THR A 99 8.07 -4.35 16.38
N GLU A 100 8.33 -4.19 17.67
CA GLU A 100 9.02 -3.01 18.18
C GLU A 100 10.39 -2.86 17.51
N SER A 101 10.85 -1.61 17.36
CA SER A 101 12.13 -1.28 16.73
C SER A 101 12.36 -1.84 15.31
N ALA A 102 11.30 -2.25 14.61
CA ALA A 102 11.37 -2.69 13.22
C ALA A 102 11.48 -1.53 12.22
N GLY A 103 11.50 -0.27 12.67
CA GLY A 103 11.60 0.90 11.80
C GLY A 103 10.29 1.36 11.15
N LYS A 104 9.14 1.11 11.80
CA LYS A 104 7.80 1.50 11.29
C LYS A 104 7.69 3.02 11.06
N SER A 105 8.01 3.82 12.08
CA SER A 105 8.01 5.28 11.99
C SER A 105 9.09 5.77 11.01
N THR A 106 10.24 5.09 10.91
CA THR A 106 11.27 5.41 9.90
C THR A 106 10.75 5.22 8.48
N LEU A 107 10.04 4.12 8.19
CA LEU A 107 9.44 3.90 6.88
C LEU A 107 8.37 4.95 6.56
N ALA A 108 7.51 5.29 7.52
CA ALA A 108 6.50 6.33 7.32
C ALA A 108 7.13 7.71 7.08
N MET A 109 8.15 8.09 7.87
CA MET A 109 8.88 9.34 7.69
C MET A 109 9.65 9.38 6.37
N SER A 110 10.20 8.24 5.92
CA SER A 110 10.84 8.15 4.61
C SER A 110 9.84 8.39 3.48
N ALA A 111 8.63 7.82 3.58
CA ALA A 111 7.57 8.08 2.61
C ALA A 111 7.07 9.54 2.65
N VAL A 112 7.02 10.18 3.83
CA VAL A 112 6.75 11.61 3.99
C VAL A 112 7.83 12.45 3.30
N ALA A 113 9.10 12.13 3.50
CA ALA A 113 10.21 12.81 2.84
C ALA A 113 10.12 12.70 1.30
N GLN A 114 9.74 11.52 0.76
CA GLN A 114 9.51 11.36 -0.68
C GLN A 114 8.31 12.19 -1.18
N ALA A 115 7.22 12.26 -0.41
CA ALA A 115 6.06 13.08 -0.75
C ALA A 115 6.43 14.58 -0.79
N GLN A 116 7.14 15.09 0.22
CA GLN A 116 7.62 16.47 0.26
C GLN A 116 8.60 16.78 -0.87
N LYS A 117 9.52 15.86 -1.19
CA LYS A 117 10.45 16.00 -2.31
C LYS A 117 9.72 16.13 -3.66
N ALA A 118 8.54 15.52 -3.79
CA ALA A 118 7.67 15.68 -4.95
C ALA A 118 6.80 16.96 -4.92
N GLY A 119 7.04 17.87 -3.96
CA GLY A 119 6.29 19.11 -3.77
C GLY A 119 4.96 18.94 -3.03
N GLY A 120 4.73 17.76 -2.44
CA GLY A 120 3.49 17.46 -1.73
C GLY A 120 3.44 18.00 -0.30
N VAL A 121 2.22 18.21 0.20
CA VAL A 121 1.99 18.65 1.59
C VAL A 121 1.73 17.44 2.48
N CYS A 122 2.39 17.39 3.64
CA CYS A 122 2.32 16.27 4.56
C CYS A 122 1.90 16.69 5.97
N ALA A 123 1.24 15.76 6.67
CA ALA A 123 0.93 15.88 8.09
C ALA A 123 1.33 14.64 8.88
N TYR A 124 1.71 14.85 10.14
CA TYR A 124 2.08 13.81 11.09
C TYR A 124 1.29 13.98 12.38
N VAL A 125 0.49 12.98 12.74
CA VAL A 125 -0.27 12.93 13.99
C VAL A 125 0.47 12.01 14.96
N ASP A 126 1.25 12.62 15.85
CA ASP A 126 2.09 11.95 16.84
C ASP A 126 1.30 11.76 18.14
N VAL A 127 0.67 10.59 18.27
CA VAL A 127 -0.05 10.14 19.46
C VAL A 127 0.90 9.49 20.47
N GLU A 128 2.03 8.95 20.01
CA GLU A 128 3.05 8.37 20.90
C GLU A 128 3.92 9.45 21.59
N HIS A 129 3.83 10.71 21.17
CA HIS A 129 4.69 11.82 21.63
C HIS A 129 6.18 11.49 21.53
N ALA A 130 6.56 10.73 20.50
CA ALA A 130 7.87 10.12 20.36
C ALA A 130 8.63 10.61 19.11
N MET A 131 8.06 11.57 18.37
CA MET A 131 8.71 12.10 17.17
C MET A 131 9.97 12.89 17.53
N ASP A 132 11.10 12.50 16.92
CA ASP A 132 12.37 13.24 16.98
C ASP A 132 12.58 14.06 15.70
N PRO A 133 12.50 15.41 15.76
CA PRO A 133 12.72 16.28 14.61
C PRO A 133 14.14 16.19 14.03
N ILE A 134 15.15 15.90 14.85
CA ILE A 134 16.55 15.79 14.41
C ILE A 134 16.69 14.57 13.51
N TYR A 135 16.15 13.43 13.96
CA TYR A 135 16.14 12.21 13.18
C TYR A 135 15.27 12.31 11.91
N ALA A 136 14.10 12.94 12.01
CA ALA A 136 13.24 13.18 10.84
C ALA A 136 13.97 14.01 9.76
N LYS A 137 14.67 15.08 10.17
CA LYS A 137 15.50 15.88 9.27
C LYS A 137 16.64 15.06 8.64
N ALA A 138 17.25 14.16 9.40
CA ALA A 138 18.30 13.29 8.90
C ALA A 138 17.81 12.29 7.83
N ILE A 139 16.54 11.87 7.90
CA ILE A 139 15.87 11.05 6.87
C ILE A 139 15.47 11.88 5.63
N GLY A 140 15.57 13.21 5.71
CA GLY A 140 15.23 14.12 4.61
C GLY A 140 13.81 14.69 4.67
N VAL A 141 13.14 14.60 5.82
CA VAL A 141 11.86 15.31 6.06
C VAL A 141 12.14 16.80 6.15
N ASP A 142 11.36 17.59 5.43
CA ASP A 142 11.34 19.04 5.58
C ASP A 142 10.48 19.40 6.79
N ILE A 143 11.15 19.65 7.92
CA ILE A 143 10.51 19.94 9.21
C ILE A 143 9.76 21.27 9.18
N ASP A 144 10.20 22.23 8.38
CA ASP A 144 9.62 23.57 8.36
C ASP A 144 8.24 23.59 7.66
N SER A 145 7.99 22.63 6.76
CA SER A 145 6.71 22.48 6.05
C SER A 145 5.84 21.32 6.52
N LEU A 146 6.34 20.46 7.42
CA LEU A 146 5.57 19.32 7.94
C LEU A 146 4.54 19.80 8.98
N LEU A 147 3.25 19.55 8.72
CA LEU A 147 2.21 19.78 9.71
C LEU A 147 2.30 18.72 10.81
N ILE A 148 2.38 19.13 12.07
CA ILE A 148 2.39 18.21 13.22
C ILE A 148 1.18 18.43 14.12
N SER A 149 0.62 17.35 14.63
CA SER A 149 -0.42 17.37 15.65
C SER A 149 -0.11 16.36 16.74
N GLN A 150 -0.24 16.79 18.00
CA GLN A 150 -0.10 15.95 19.19
C GLN A 150 -1.42 15.96 19.96
N PRO A 151 -2.37 15.08 19.58
CA PRO A 151 -3.70 15.08 20.15
C PRO A 151 -3.72 14.45 21.55
N ASP A 152 -4.62 14.94 22.40
CA ASP A 152 -4.86 14.46 23.76
C ASP A 152 -5.72 13.19 23.78
N SER A 153 -6.51 12.92 22.72
CA SER A 153 -7.41 11.76 22.67
C SER A 153 -7.59 11.15 21.28
N ALA A 154 -8.10 9.93 21.25
CA ALA A 154 -8.34 9.19 20.02
C ALA A 154 -9.38 9.86 19.11
N GLU A 155 -10.46 10.39 19.68
CA GLU A 155 -11.48 11.13 18.95
C GLU A 155 -10.85 12.37 18.29
N GLN A 156 -10.09 13.15 19.05
CA GLN A 156 -9.43 14.35 18.57
C GLN A 156 -8.45 14.02 17.43
N ALA A 157 -7.62 12.98 17.59
CA ALA A 157 -6.69 12.55 16.56
C ALA A 157 -7.39 12.23 15.23
N LEU A 158 -8.50 11.48 15.29
CA LEU A 158 -9.25 11.05 14.10
C LEU A 158 -10.05 12.20 13.47
N GLU A 159 -10.55 13.14 14.28
CA GLU A 159 -11.21 14.37 13.79
C GLU A 159 -10.20 15.28 13.07
N ILE A 160 -9.00 15.47 13.62
CA ILE A 160 -7.92 16.23 12.97
C ILE A 160 -7.59 15.61 11.62
N ILE A 161 -7.43 14.28 11.54
CA ILE A 161 -7.20 13.59 10.27
C ILE A 161 -8.37 13.82 9.31
N GLU A 162 -9.62 13.68 9.76
CA GLU A 162 -10.78 13.90 8.91
C GLU A 162 -10.80 15.32 8.32
N HIS A 163 -10.57 16.34 9.15
CA HIS A 163 -10.54 17.74 8.71
C HIS A 163 -9.41 18.03 7.73
N LEU A 164 -8.21 17.56 8.07
CA LEU A 164 -7.02 17.74 7.25
C LEU A 164 -7.19 17.07 5.88
N VAL A 165 -7.60 15.80 5.83
CA VAL A 165 -7.84 15.09 4.57
C VAL A 165 -8.96 15.78 3.78
N ARG A 166 -10.07 16.17 4.41
CA ARG A 166 -11.21 16.82 3.74
C ARG A 166 -10.87 18.16 3.10
N SER A 167 -9.83 18.85 3.56
CA SER A 167 -9.34 20.08 2.92
C SER A 167 -8.91 19.87 1.47
N GLY A 168 -8.53 18.64 1.09
CA GLY A 168 -7.99 18.31 -0.23
C GLY A 168 -6.58 18.84 -0.49
N ALA A 169 -5.94 19.47 0.51
CA ALA A 169 -4.63 20.08 0.37
C ALA A 169 -3.46 19.13 0.68
N LEU A 170 -3.73 17.94 1.24
CA LEU A 170 -2.72 16.99 1.70
C LEU A 170 -2.46 15.86 0.71
N ASP A 171 -1.19 15.57 0.48
CA ASP A 171 -0.73 14.40 -0.27
C ASP A 171 -0.58 13.17 0.62
N MET A 172 -0.13 13.36 1.87
CA MET A 172 0.09 12.28 2.82
C MET A 172 -0.18 12.72 4.25
N ILE A 173 -0.81 11.84 5.03
CA ILE A 173 -0.97 11.99 6.48
C ILE A 173 -0.61 10.67 7.18
N VAL A 174 0.16 10.76 8.27
CA VAL A 174 0.58 9.62 9.10
C VAL A 174 -0.04 9.75 10.48
N LEU A 175 -0.57 8.65 11.03
CA LEU A 175 -0.94 8.50 12.43
C LEU A 175 0.03 7.53 13.13
N ASP A 176 0.76 8.01 14.12
CA ASP A 176 1.73 7.23 14.92
C ASP A 176 1.36 7.27 16.42
N SER A 177 0.74 6.24 17.00
CA SER A 177 0.26 5.01 16.39
C SER A 177 -1.15 4.65 16.87
N VAL A 178 -1.81 3.74 16.16
CA VAL A 178 -3.15 3.24 16.54
C VAL A 178 -3.16 2.64 17.94
N ALA A 179 -2.05 2.04 18.37
CA ALA A 179 -1.97 1.42 19.70
C ALA A 179 -2.07 2.45 20.84
N ALA A 180 -1.67 3.70 20.58
CA ALA A 180 -1.69 4.80 21.54
C ALA A 180 -3.00 5.61 21.51
N LEU A 181 -3.95 5.29 20.62
CA LEU A 181 -5.24 5.97 20.57
C LEU A 181 -6.10 5.62 21.80
N VAL A 182 -6.10 6.49 22.80
CA VAL A 182 -6.93 6.35 24.01
C VAL A 182 -8.24 7.15 23.85
N PRO A 183 -9.42 6.51 23.92
CA PRO A 183 -10.71 7.23 23.86
C PRO A 183 -10.89 8.19 25.04
N ASN A 184 -11.60 9.30 24.84
CA ASN A 184 -11.91 10.29 25.89
C ASN A 184 -12.51 9.66 27.15
N ALA A 185 -13.41 8.69 26.97
CA ALA A 185 -14.03 7.99 28.09
C ALA A 185 -13.00 7.25 28.96
N GLU A 186 -11.92 6.73 28.36
CA GLU A 186 -10.86 6.00 29.07
C GLU A 186 -9.93 6.98 29.80
N ILE A 187 -9.64 8.12 29.18
CA ILE A 187 -8.85 9.21 29.80
C ILE A 187 -9.54 9.78 31.04
N GLN A 188 -10.87 9.96 30.98
CA GLN A 188 -11.66 10.49 32.09
C GLN A 188 -12.02 9.44 33.15
N GLY A 189 -11.90 8.16 32.79
CA GLY A 189 -12.18 7.04 33.68
C GLY A 189 -11.06 6.79 34.68
N ASN A 190 -11.32 5.90 35.64
CA ASN A 190 -10.28 5.43 36.55
C ASN A 190 -9.53 4.25 35.96
N MET A 191 -8.25 4.10 36.35
CA MET A 191 -7.47 2.90 36.01
C MET A 191 -8.18 1.65 36.54
N GLY A 192 -8.52 0.73 35.62
CA GLY A 192 -9.26 -0.51 35.94
C GLY A 192 -10.73 -0.49 35.53
N ASP A 193 -11.27 0.64 35.06
CA ASP A 193 -12.63 0.70 34.53
C ASP A 193 -12.76 -0.14 33.25
N PHE A 194 -13.82 -0.94 33.15
CA PHE A 194 -14.06 -1.81 32.00
C PHE A 194 -14.56 -1.01 30.80
N GLN A 195 -13.68 -0.72 29.84
CA GLN A 195 -14.04 -0.08 28.58
C GLN A 195 -13.79 -1.00 27.37
N ILE A 196 -14.57 -2.09 27.30
CA ILE A 196 -14.34 -3.14 26.32
C ILE A 196 -14.64 -2.63 24.90
N GLY A 197 -13.60 -2.56 24.07
CA GLY A 197 -13.72 -2.34 22.63
C GLY A 197 -14.10 -0.92 22.19
N ALA A 198 -13.98 0.07 23.07
CA ALA A 198 -14.25 1.47 22.75
C ALA A 198 -13.40 1.95 21.55
N GLN A 199 -12.08 1.72 21.60
CA GLN A 199 -11.15 2.04 20.52
C GLN A 199 -11.55 1.37 19.19
N ALA A 200 -11.92 0.09 19.19
CA ALA A 200 -12.30 -0.64 17.98
C ALA A 200 -13.58 -0.10 17.33
N ARG A 201 -14.56 0.33 18.14
CA ARG A 201 -15.79 0.97 17.67
C ARG A 201 -15.49 2.33 17.05
N LEU A 202 -14.69 3.16 17.73
CA LEU A 202 -14.28 4.47 17.25
C LEU A 202 -13.54 4.36 15.91
N MET A 203 -12.54 3.48 15.82
CA MET A 203 -11.82 3.20 14.57
C MET A 203 -12.76 2.76 13.44
N SER A 204 -13.74 1.90 13.74
CA SER A 204 -14.71 1.44 12.75
C SER A 204 -15.58 2.58 12.20
N GLN A 205 -15.97 3.53 13.05
CA GLN A 205 -16.75 4.70 12.67
C GLN A 205 -15.91 5.70 11.87
N ALA A 206 -14.69 6.01 12.34
CA ALA A 206 -13.79 6.94 11.68
C ALA A 206 -13.36 6.44 10.30
N LEU A 207 -12.89 5.20 10.19
CA LEU A 207 -12.45 4.64 8.90
C LEU A 207 -13.57 4.57 7.86
N ARG A 208 -14.82 4.36 8.28
CA ARG A 208 -15.99 4.39 7.39
C ARG A 208 -16.16 5.76 6.74
N LYS A 209 -15.95 6.85 7.49
CA LYS A 209 -15.99 8.22 6.97
C LYS A 209 -14.75 8.53 6.13
N LEU A 210 -13.56 8.24 6.68
CA LEU A 210 -12.27 8.58 6.06
C LEU A 210 -12.09 7.93 4.69
N THR A 211 -12.49 6.67 4.50
CA THR A 211 -12.24 5.94 3.25
C THR A 211 -12.76 6.67 2.00
N ALA A 212 -13.95 7.27 2.09
CA ALA A 212 -14.53 8.01 0.97
C ALA A 212 -13.75 9.31 0.68
N ILE A 213 -13.44 10.07 1.74
CA ILE A 213 -12.77 11.37 1.65
C ILE A 213 -11.33 11.20 1.14
N VAL A 214 -10.60 10.21 1.69
CA VAL A 214 -9.25 9.83 1.29
C VAL A 214 -9.20 9.51 -0.21
N ASN A 215 -10.16 8.74 -0.74
CA ASN A 215 -10.20 8.43 -2.17
C ASN A 215 -10.48 9.66 -3.06
N GLN A 216 -11.39 10.55 -2.62
CA GLN A 216 -11.75 11.77 -3.35
C GLN A 216 -10.59 12.77 -3.42
N THR A 217 -9.85 12.91 -2.32
CA THR A 217 -8.79 13.91 -2.15
C THR A 217 -7.42 13.41 -2.60
N LYS A 218 -7.31 12.12 -2.93
CA LYS A 218 -6.06 11.45 -3.33
C LYS A 218 -4.96 11.49 -2.26
N THR A 219 -5.28 11.86 -1.02
CA THR A 219 -4.36 11.78 0.12
C THR A 219 -4.02 10.32 0.45
N ILE A 220 -2.77 10.04 0.79
CA ILE A 220 -2.36 8.76 1.38
C ILE A 220 -2.52 8.86 2.89
N CYS A 221 -3.31 7.97 3.49
CA CYS A 221 -3.51 7.95 4.93
C CYS A 221 -2.82 6.72 5.54
N VAL A 222 -1.69 6.93 6.21
CA VAL A 222 -0.88 5.87 6.83
C VAL A 222 -1.23 5.75 8.30
N PHE A 223 -1.53 4.54 8.74
CA PHE A 223 -1.67 4.18 10.14
C PHE A 223 -0.51 3.29 10.56
N ILE A 224 0.29 3.75 11.51
CA ILE A 224 1.28 2.90 12.17
C ILE A 224 0.58 2.11 13.26
N ASN A 225 0.95 0.84 13.40
CA ASN A 225 0.39 -0.04 14.40
C ASN A 225 1.45 -0.97 14.99
N GLN A 226 1.15 -1.50 16.18
CA GLN A 226 2.01 -2.43 16.88
C GLN A 226 1.42 -3.85 16.80
N LEU A 227 2.26 -4.85 17.04
CA LEU A 227 1.79 -6.22 17.29
C LEU A 227 1.45 -6.40 18.76
N ARG A 228 0.38 -7.15 19.02
CA ARG A 228 -0.03 -7.67 20.32
C ARG A 228 -0.31 -9.15 20.16
N GLU A 229 -0.27 -9.90 21.26
CA GLU A 229 -0.62 -11.31 21.26
C GLU A 229 -2.02 -11.52 21.85
N LYS A 230 -2.83 -12.34 21.19
CA LYS A 230 -4.11 -12.77 21.72
C LYS A 230 -3.90 -13.99 22.62
N VAL A 231 -4.17 -13.81 23.91
CA VAL A 231 -4.11 -14.89 24.91
C VAL A 231 -5.09 -16.01 24.53
N GLY A 232 -4.66 -17.27 24.68
CA GLY A 232 -5.50 -18.45 24.50
C GLY A 232 -5.59 -19.00 23.08
N VAL A 233 -4.75 -18.52 22.14
CA VAL A 233 -4.64 -19.11 20.80
C VAL A 233 -3.70 -20.33 20.85
N VAL A 234 -4.25 -21.53 20.69
CA VAL A 234 -3.50 -22.80 20.70
C VAL A 234 -3.10 -23.25 19.29
N TYR A 235 -3.77 -22.74 18.25
CA TYR A 235 -3.52 -23.07 16.84
C TYR A 235 -3.49 -21.82 15.97
N GLY A 236 -2.51 -21.72 15.09
CA GLY A 236 -2.27 -20.55 14.23
C GLY A 236 -1.39 -19.49 14.90
N SER A 237 -1.30 -18.30 14.28
CA SER A 237 -0.54 -17.18 14.84
C SER A 237 -1.37 -16.44 15.91
N PRO A 238 -0.81 -16.19 17.11
CA PRO A 238 -1.47 -15.40 18.15
C PRO A 238 -1.44 -13.89 17.88
N GLU A 239 -0.68 -13.44 16.88
CA GLU A 239 -0.42 -12.03 16.64
C GLU A 239 -1.64 -11.28 16.08
N VAL A 240 -1.96 -10.14 16.68
CA VAL A 240 -3.05 -9.25 16.31
C VAL A 240 -2.58 -7.79 16.34
N THR A 241 -3.33 -6.90 15.68
CA THR A 241 -3.07 -5.46 15.71
C THR A 241 -4.17 -4.76 16.52
N PRO A 242 -3.83 -3.76 17.37
CA PRO A 242 -4.78 -2.88 18.06
C PRO A 242 -5.75 -2.13 17.15
N GLY A 243 -6.82 -1.54 17.71
CA GLY A 243 -7.84 -0.80 16.96
C GLY A 243 -8.92 -1.69 16.31
N GLY A 244 -8.97 -2.98 16.65
CA GLY A 244 -9.97 -3.91 16.13
C GLY A 244 -9.71 -4.37 14.69
N ARG A 245 -10.74 -4.87 14.01
CA ARG A 245 -10.59 -5.44 12.65
C ARG A 245 -10.78 -4.43 11.52
N ALA A 246 -11.34 -3.26 11.80
CA ALA A 246 -11.75 -2.30 10.77
C ALA A 246 -10.56 -1.89 9.89
N LEU A 247 -9.43 -1.49 10.49
CA LEU A 247 -8.24 -1.07 9.75
C LEU A 247 -7.78 -2.16 8.77
N LYS A 248 -7.77 -3.43 9.20
CA LYS A 248 -7.41 -4.56 8.34
C LYS A 248 -8.28 -4.66 7.07
N PHE A 249 -9.55 -4.26 7.13
CA PHE A 249 -10.47 -4.31 5.99
C PHE A 249 -10.37 -3.06 5.10
N TYR A 250 -10.32 -1.88 5.72
CA TYR A 250 -10.28 -0.59 5.03
C TYR A 250 -8.91 -0.31 4.38
N SER A 251 -7.80 -0.75 4.96
CA SER A 251 -6.48 -0.58 4.35
C SER A 251 -6.41 -1.27 3.00
N SER A 252 -5.89 -0.58 1.98
CA SER A 252 -5.62 -1.15 0.66
C SER A 252 -4.29 -1.89 0.64
N VAL A 253 -3.32 -1.39 1.37
CA VAL A 253 -2.01 -2.02 1.56
C VAL A 253 -1.77 -2.24 3.05
N ARG A 254 -1.20 -3.38 3.40
CA ARG A 254 -0.75 -3.69 4.76
C ARG A 254 0.68 -4.22 4.70
N LEU A 255 1.57 -3.60 5.47
CA LEU A 255 2.99 -3.93 5.54
C LEU A 255 3.31 -4.51 6.92
N ASP A 256 3.83 -5.74 6.95
CA ASP A 256 4.36 -6.39 8.16
C ASP A 256 5.88 -6.24 8.18
N MET A 257 6.39 -5.45 9.13
CA MET A 257 7.82 -5.16 9.30
C MET A 257 8.42 -5.95 10.46
N ARG A 258 9.52 -6.67 10.18
CA ARG A 258 10.25 -7.42 11.20
C ARG A 258 11.74 -7.24 11.05
N ARG A 259 12.43 -6.98 12.17
CA ARG A 259 13.89 -6.97 12.20
C ARG A 259 14.42 -8.38 11.91
N LYS A 260 15.31 -8.49 10.92
CA LYS A 260 15.97 -9.74 10.53
C LYS A 260 17.31 -9.90 11.25
N GLU A 261 18.17 -8.89 11.15
CA GLU A 261 19.51 -8.89 11.73
C GLU A 261 20.00 -7.47 12.01
N SER A 262 21.03 -7.34 12.85
CA SER A 262 21.70 -6.07 13.11
C SER A 262 22.88 -5.89 12.16
N LEU A 263 22.96 -4.71 11.55
CA LEU A 263 24.08 -4.30 10.72
C LEU A 263 25.21 -3.82 11.63
N LYS A 264 26.44 -4.24 11.34
CA LYS A 264 27.60 -3.96 12.19
C LYS A 264 28.78 -3.45 11.37
N THR A 265 29.47 -2.44 11.91
CA THR A 265 30.75 -1.97 11.40
C THR A 265 31.79 -2.19 12.50
N GLY A 266 32.64 -3.19 12.34
CA GLY A 266 33.53 -3.65 13.40
C GLY A 266 32.75 -4.23 14.59
N LYS A 267 32.80 -3.55 15.74
CA LYS A 267 32.08 -3.96 16.97
C LYS A 267 30.75 -3.22 17.17
N ASP A 268 30.55 -2.11 16.48
CA ASP A 268 29.40 -1.23 16.70
C ASP A 268 28.22 -1.66 15.82
N ILE A 269 27.01 -1.60 16.40
CA ILE A 269 25.76 -1.81 15.66
C ILE A 269 25.37 -0.49 15.02
N THR A 270 25.40 -0.45 13.70
CA THR A 270 25.18 0.76 12.90
C THR A 270 23.78 0.84 12.28
N GLY A 271 23.02 -0.26 12.33
CA GLY A 271 21.67 -0.28 11.80
C GLY A 271 20.99 -1.63 11.95
N ASN A 272 19.85 -1.78 11.29
CA ASN A 272 19.07 -3.00 11.25
C ASN A 272 18.69 -3.34 9.81
N ARG A 273 18.83 -4.61 9.46
CA ARG A 273 18.16 -5.15 8.29
C ARG A 273 16.75 -5.56 8.66
N VAL A 274 15.77 -5.09 7.90
CA VAL A 274 14.36 -5.28 8.17
C VAL A 274 13.71 -5.95 6.97
N ARG A 275 12.93 -7.00 7.23
CA ARG A 275 12.06 -7.59 6.22
C ARG A 275 10.71 -6.90 6.27
N VAL A 276 10.23 -6.44 5.12
CA VAL A 276 8.91 -5.86 4.93
C VAL A 276 8.10 -6.78 4.04
N ARG A 277 7.00 -7.33 4.56
CA ARG A 277 6.10 -8.21 3.80
C ARG A 277 4.80 -7.48 3.47
N VAL A 278 4.41 -7.49 2.20
CA VAL A 278 3.15 -6.94 1.73
C VAL A 278 2.03 -7.96 1.99
N VAL A 279 1.48 -7.98 3.20
CA VAL A 279 0.47 -8.98 3.61
C VAL A 279 -0.92 -8.71 3.05
N LYS A 280 -1.15 -7.50 2.52
CA LYS A 280 -2.36 -7.14 1.77
C LYS A 280 -1.98 -6.12 0.71
N ASN A 281 -2.48 -6.31 -0.50
CA ASN A 281 -2.34 -5.37 -1.60
C ASN A 281 -3.61 -5.41 -2.46
N LYS A 282 -4.29 -4.27 -2.62
CA LYS A 282 -5.49 -4.12 -3.47
C LYS A 282 -5.20 -3.47 -4.82
N VAL A 283 -3.94 -3.10 -5.09
CA VAL A 283 -3.53 -2.37 -6.30
C VAL A 283 -2.53 -3.16 -7.15
N ALA A 284 -1.87 -4.16 -6.57
CA ALA A 284 -1.04 -5.14 -7.28
C ALA A 284 -1.09 -6.51 -6.56
N PRO A 285 -0.45 -7.56 -7.11
CA PRO A 285 -0.37 -8.86 -6.44
C PRO A 285 0.21 -8.76 -5.01
N PRO A 286 -0.44 -9.36 -4.00
CA PRO A 286 0.05 -9.35 -2.62
C PRO A 286 1.16 -10.39 -2.38
N PHE A 287 1.67 -10.41 -1.15
CA PHE A 287 2.61 -11.40 -0.59
C PHE A 287 4.05 -11.35 -1.09
N ARG A 288 4.39 -10.36 -1.91
CA ARG A 288 5.79 -9.98 -2.13
C ARG A 288 6.41 -9.46 -0.84
N GLN A 289 7.74 -9.52 -0.79
CA GLN A 289 8.53 -9.05 0.34
C GLN A 289 9.74 -8.29 -0.17
N ALA A 290 10.23 -7.37 0.66
CA ALA A 290 11.46 -6.62 0.44
C ALA A 290 12.33 -6.74 1.70
N GLU A 291 13.65 -6.68 1.52
CA GLU A 291 14.58 -6.54 2.63
C GLU A 291 15.27 -5.19 2.50
N ILE A 292 15.10 -4.34 3.51
CA ILE A 292 15.61 -2.98 3.54
C ILE A 292 16.63 -2.85 4.67
N ASP A 293 17.66 -2.04 4.43
CA ASP A 293 18.65 -1.70 5.46
C ASP A 293 18.28 -0.33 6.04
N ILE A 294 18.07 -0.27 7.35
CA ILE A 294 17.83 0.98 8.09
C ILE A 294 19.10 1.31 8.87
N ILE A 295 19.82 2.35 8.45
CA ILE A 295 21.04 2.83 9.09
C ILE A 295 20.65 3.89 10.11
N PHE A 296 21.20 3.78 11.33
CA PHE A 296 20.95 4.76 12.37
C PHE A 296 21.44 6.14 11.92
N ASN A 297 20.63 7.17 12.14
CA ASN A 297 20.87 8.56 11.72
C ASN A 297 20.90 8.82 10.20
N GLU A 298 20.61 7.83 9.35
CA GLU A 298 20.50 8.04 7.89
C GLU A 298 19.15 7.57 7.33
N GLY A 299 18.46 6.66 8.02
CA GLY A 299 17.20 6.09 7.56
C GLY A 299 17.38 4.92 6.62
N ILE A 300 16.51 4.81 5.62
CA ILE A 300 16.53 3.70 4.65
C ILE A 300 17.67 3.90 3.66
N SER A 301 18.51 2.88 3.51
CA SER A 301 19.67 2.89 2.61
C SER A 301 19.28 2.51 1.18
N ILE A 302 19.21 3.49 0.30
CA ILE A 302 18.96 3.30 -1.14
C ILE A 302 20.10 2.50 -1.76
N GLU A 303 21.34 2.82 -1.41
CA GLU A 303 22.53 2.13 -1.90
C GLU A 303 22.53 0.64 -1.48
N GLY A 304 22.00 0.33 -0.29
CA GLY A 304 21.81 -1.04 0.16
C GLY A 304 20.81 -1.79 -0.73
N ASP A 305 19.68 -1.19 -1.06
CA ASP A 305 18.69 -1.77 -1.97
C ASP A 305 19.30 -2.03 -3.35
N LEU A 306 20.04 -1.05 -3.90
CA LEU A 306 20.68 -1.16 -5.22
C LEU A 306 21.73 -2.28 -5.28
N LEU A 307 22.49 -2.51 -4.21
CA LEU A 307 23.43 -3.62 -4.16
C LEU A 307 22.73 -4.98 -4.24
N GLU A 308 21.59 -5.14 -3.57
CA GLU A 308 20.85 -6.40 -3.58
C GLU A 308 20.18 -6.61 -4.95
N LEU A 309 19.42 -5.62 -5.41
CA LEU A 309 18.69 -5.66 -6.67
C LEU A 309 19.64 -5.77 -7.87
N GLY A 310 20.76 -5.07 -7.83
CA GLY A 310 21.77 -5.10 -8.87
C GLY A 310 22.40 -6.49 -9.01
N VAL A 311 22.66 -7.19 -7.90
CA VAL A 311 23.15 -8.57 -7.94
C VAL A 311 22.06 -9.52 -8.41
N GLU A 312 20.83 -9.38 -7.91
CA GLU A 312 19.69 -10.21 -8.29
C GLU A 312 19.42 -10.16 -9.81
N HIS A 313 19.51 -8.98 -10.42
CA HIS A 313 19.25 -8.76 -11.85
C HIS A 313 20.50 -8.84 -12.73
N GLY A 314 21.66 -9.20 -12.17
CA GLY A 314 22.91 -9.39 -12.92
C GLY A 314 23.58 -8.09 -13.41
N ILE A 315 23.16 -6.93 -12.92
CA ILE A 315 23.79 -5.62 -13.16
C ILE A 315 25.12 -5.54 -12.40
N LEU A 316 25.14 -6.06 -11.17
CA LEU A 316 26.32 -6.14 -10.32
C LEU A 316 26.85 -7.58 -10.26
N GLN A 317 28.18 -7.71 -10.36
CA GLN A 317 28.85 -8.99 -10.16
C GLN A 317 29.28 -9.14 -8.70
N LYS A 318 28.89 -10.26 -8.08
CA LYS A 318 29.36 -10.64 -6.74
C LYS A 318 30.28 -11.85 -6.82
N ARG A 319 31.56 -11.68 -6.48
CA ARG A 319 32.55 -12.76 -6.42
C ARG A 319 33.04 -12.94 -4.98
N GLY A 320 32.47 -13.94 -4.30
CA GLY A 320 32.69 -14.13 -2.87
C GLY A 320 32.19 -12.92 -2.07
N ALA A 321 33.10 -12.21 -1.40
CA ALA A 321 32.78 -10.99 -0.67
C ALA A 321 32.84 -9.71 -1.52
N PHE A 322 33.38 -9.75 -2.74
CA PHE A 322 33.61 -8.56 -3.56
C PHE A 322 32.42 -8.24 -4.46
N TYR A 323 32.07 -6.95 -4.54
CA TYR A 323 31.10 -6.43 -5.50
C TYR A 323 31.83 -5.64 -6.60
N ALA A 324 31.35 -5.76 -7.83
CA ALA A 324 31.85 -5.05 -8.99
C ALA A 324 30.70 -4.62 -9.92
N TYR A 325 30.88 -3.47 -10.56
CA TYR A 325 30.03 -2.97 -11.63
C TYR A 325 30.87 -2.82 -12.89
N GLY A 326 30.58 -3.65 -13.92
CA GLY A 326 31.48 -3.81 -15.07
C GLY A 326 32.89 -4.22 -14.63
N GLU A 327 33.90 -3.43 -15.01
CA GLU A 327 35.30 -3.61 -14.60
C GLU A 327 35.64 -2.92 -13.26
N THR A 328 34.75 -2.05 -12.76
CA THR A 328 34.99 -1.26 -11.54
C THR A 328 34.67 -2.08 -10.30
N ARG A 329 35.63 -2.17 -9.37
CA ARG A 329 35.42 -2.80 -8.07
C ARG A 329 34.79 -1.80 -7.09
N LEU A 330 33.62 -2.13 -6.56
CA LEU A 330 32.91 -1.30 -5.59
C LEU A 330 33.49 -1.42 -4.18
N GLY A 331 33.85 -2.64 -3.77
CA GLY A 331 34.40 -2.87 -2.43
C GLY A 331 34.40 -4.33 -2.00
N GLN A 332 35.06 -4.60 -0.88
CA GLN A 332 35.02 -5.89 -0.20
C GLN A 332 33.96 -5.86 0.90
N GLY A 333 32.91 -6.66 0.72
CA GLY A 333 31.75 -6.70 1.61
C GLY A 333 30.70 -5.66 1.24
N ARG A 334 29.52 -5.83 1.85
CA ARG A 334 28.35 -4.98 1.57
C ARG A 334 28.56 -3.55 2.03
N GLU A 335 29.10 -3.35 3.23
CA GLU A 335 29.28 -2.03 3.84
C GLU A 335 30.20 -1.13 3.02
N ALA A 336 31.38 -1.64 2.64
CA ALA A 336 32.34 -0.91 1.82
C ALA A 336 31.74 -0.53 0.45
N SER A 337 31.01 -1.47 -0.17
CA SER A 337 30.35 -1.23 -1.47
C SER A 337 29.21 -0.20 -1.35
N ARG A 338 28.49 -0.17 -0.23
CA ARG A 338 27.46 0.83 0.04
C ARG A 338 28.06 2.23 0.15
N ILE A 339 29.13 2.36 0.95
CA ILE A 339 29.85 3.64 1.12
C ILE A 339 30.37 4.13 -0.23
N PHE A 340 30.93 3.24 -1.05
CA PHE A 340 31.38 3.58 -2.40
C PHE A 340 30.25 4.19 -3.25
N LEU A 341 29.08 3.53 -3.33
CA LEU A 341 27.94 4.05 -4.08
C LEU A 341 27.37 5.35 -3.49
N LYS A 342 27.49 5.55 -2.18
CA LYS A 342 27.08 6.79 -1.52
C LYS A 342 27.98 7.96 -1.91
N GLU A 343 29.27 7.71 -2.10
CA GLU A 343 30.26 8.71 -2.54
C GLU A 343 30.25 8.94 -4.06
N HIS A 344 29.81 7.95 -4.85
CA HIS A 344 29.83 7.97 -6.31
C HIS A 344 28.40 7.97 -6.86
N THR A 345 27.73 9.12 -6.75
CA THR A 345 26.29 9.26 -7.06
C THR A 345 25.96 9.03 -8.54
N ASP A 346 26.88 9.36 -9.45
CA ASP A 346 26.74 9.11 -10.88
C ASP A 346 26.57 7.61 -11.18
N MET A 347 27.43 6.78 -10.60
CA MET A 347 27.33 5.31 -10.74
C MET A 347 26.10 4.76 -10.03
N ARG A 348 25.76 5.29 -8.85
CA ARG A 348 24.56 4.90 -8.13
C ARG A 348 23.30 5.15 -8.97
N ASP A 349 23.19 6.35 -9.56
CA ASP A 349 22.02 6.76 -10.33
C ASP A 349 21.93 5.97 -11.66
N GLU A 350 23.08 5.62 -12.26
CA GLU A 350 23.14 4.72 -13.42
C GLU A 350 22.61 3.31 -13.09
N ILE A 351 23.06 2.74 -11.96
CA ILE A 351 22.58 1.43 -11.49
C ILE A 351 21.08 1.49 -11.17
N ASP A 352 20.61 2.54 -10.49
CA ASP A 352 19.19 2.74 -10.21
C ASP A 352 18.34 2.78 -11.49
N ALA A 353 18.79 3.52 -12.51
CA ALA A 353 18.11 3.59 -13.80
C ALA A 353 18.02 2.21 -14.48
N GLN A 354 19.09 1.42 -14.46
CA GLN A 354 19.08 0.06 -15.01
C GLN A 354 18.16 -0.88 -14.24
N VAL A 355 18.21 -0.85 -12.90
CA VAL A 355 17.32 -1.67 -12.05
C VAL A 355 15.86 -1.32 -12.33
N ARG A 356 15.51 -0.02 -12.36
CA ARG A 356 14.15 0.43 -12.67
C ARG A 356 13.71 0.05 -14.09
N GLY A 357 14.61 0.12 -15.07
CA GLY A 357 14.31 -0.31 -16.44
C GLY A 357 13.91 -1.79 -16.56
N ILE A 358 14.49 -2.64 -15.71
CA ILE A 358 14.17 -4.09 -15.69
C ILE A 358 12.91 -4.36 -14.86
N THR A 359 12.78 -3.71 -13.71
CA THR A 359 11.78 -4.05 -12.68
C THR A 359 10.48 -3.25 -12.77
N MET A 360 10.51 -2.09 -13.43
CA MET A 360 9.38 -1.16 -13.57
C MET A 360 9.26 -0.60 -15.01
N PRO A 361 9.12 -1.45 -16.04
CA PRO A 361 9.10 -1.00 -17.44
C PRO A 361 7.87 -0.15 -17.80
N ASP A 362 6.74 -0.33 -17.10
CA ASP A 362 5.48 0.35 -17.40
C ASP A 362 5.37 1.73 -16.74
N THR A 363 6.12 1.99 -15.66
CA THR A 363 6.09 3.26 -14.92
C THR A 363 6.85 4.39 -15.64
N GLN A 364 7.71 4.06 -16.61
CA GLN A 364 8.45 5.04 -17.44
C GLN A 364 7.65 5.57 -18.64
N LYS A 365 6.45 5.04 -18.91
CA LYS A 365 5.61 5.41 -20.06
C LYS A 365 4.50 6.42 -19.75
N ALA A 366 4.46 6.98 -18.54
CA ALA A 366 3.46 7.96 -18.11
C ALA A 366 4.04 9.39 -18.12
#